data_AF-A0A2A4RP42-F1
#
_entry.id   AF-A0A2A4RP42-F1
#
_cell.length_a   1.000
_cell.length_b   1.000
_cell.length_c   1.000
_cell.angle_alpha   90.00
_cell.angle_beta   90.00
_cell.angle_gamma   90.00
#
_symmetry.space_group_name_H-M   'P 1'
#
loop_
_entity.id
_entity.type
_entity.pdbx_description
1 polymer ?
#
loop_
_entity_poly.entity_id
_entity_poly.type
_entity_poly.pdbx_seq_one_letter_code
_entity_poly.pdbx_strand_id
1 'polypeptide(L)'
;MQSKYKKLLLSILYDAIGMLSFVIPGVGEFMDILWAPLSAYLILKMYKGTFGKVASLISFGEEAGFFGTDIIPTFTLAWLYENFIQKSETIPQEIDS
;
A
#
# COMPACT_ATOMS: atom_id res chain seq x y z
N MET A 1 -3.90 4.55 19.98
CA MET A 1 -2.89 5.48 19.40
C MET A 1 -1.72 4.77 18.72
N GLN A 2 -1.21 3.63 19.25
CA GLN A 2 -0.08 2.88 18.67
C GLN A 2 -0.33 2.30 17.25
N SER A 3 -1.58 1.98 16.86
CA SER A 3 -1.84 1.33 15.56
C SER A 3 -1.62 2.25 14.36
N LYS A 4 -1.82 3.58 14.50
CA LYS A 4 -1.68 4.54 13.40
C LYS A 4 -0.24 4.71 12.96
N TYR A 5 0.67 4.92 13.93
CA TYR A 5 2.10 5.05 13.67
C TYR A 5 2.72 3.72 13.21
N LYS A 6 2.22 2.58 13.70
CA LYS A 6 2.62 1.25 13.18
C LYS A 6 2.23 1.05 11.73
N LYS A 7 1.00 1.44 11.34
CA LYS A 7 0.58 1.42 9.93
C LYS A 7 1.43 2.36 9.08
N LEU A 8 1.75 3.56 9.57
CA LEU A 8 2.61 4.51 8.87
C LEU A 8 3.99 3.91 8.62
N LEU A 9 4.60 3.34 9.65
CA LEU A 9 5.92 2.72 9.57
C LEU A 9 5.93 1.56 8.57
N LEU A 10 4.90 0.70 8.60
CA LEU A 10 4.74 -0.38 7.61
C LEU A 10 4.57 0.16 6.19
N SER A 11 3.80 1.24 6.02
CA SER A 11 3.56 1.84 4.70
C SER A 11 4.87 2.37 4.09
N ILE A 12 5.63 3.13 4.88
CA ILE A 12 6.94 3.63 4.49
C ILE A 12 7.91 2.48 4.21
N LEU A 13 7.87 1.42 5.02
CA LEU A 13 8.74 0.25 4.83
C LEU A 13 8.41 -0.48 3.52
N TYR A 14 7.13 -0.68 3.19
CA TYR A 14 6.73 -1.35 1.94
C TYR A 14 7.09 -0.52 0.71
N ASP A 15 6.84 0.78 0.74
CA ASP A 15 7.28 1.69 -0.33
C ASP A 15 8.82 1.68 -0.47
N ALA A 16 9.57 1.66 0.64
CA ALA A 16 11.03 1.59 0.58
C ALA A 16 11.55 0.26 0.03
N ILE A 17 10.87 -0.87 0.31
CA ILE A 17 11.24 -2.19 -0.21
C ILE A 17 10.98 -2.27 -1.71
N GLY A 18 9.83 -1.78 -2.17
CA GLY A 18 9.55 -1.68 -3.59
C GLY A 18 10.61 -0.80 -4.29
N MET A 19 10.87 0.40 -3.75
CA MET A 19 11.86 1.33 -4.31
C MET A 19 13.29 0.77 -4.34
N LEU A 20 13.67 -0.03 -3.34
CA LEU A 20 14.98 -0.70 -3.29
C LEU A 20 15.12 -1.81 -4.34
N SER A 21 14.01 -2.40 -4.79
CA SER A 21 14.01 -3.43 -5.83
C SER A 21 14.52 -2.89 -7.17
N PHE A 22 14.47 -1.56 -7.40
CA PHE A 22 15.01 -0.87 -8.58
C PHE A 22 16.53 -0.66 -8.58
N VAL A 23 17.19 -0.79 -7.42
CA VAL A 23 18.62 -0.46 -7.29
C VAL A 23 19.51 -1.52 -7.95
N ILE A 24 19.01 -2.75 -8.15
CA ILE A 24 19.76 -3.85 -8.75
C ILE A 24 19.18 -4.17 -10.14
N PRO A 25 19.77 -3.64 -11.23
CA PRO A 25 19.32 -3.94 -12.58
C PRO A 25 19.41 -5.45 -12.86
N GLY A 26 18.32 -6.03 -13.38
CA GLY A 26 18.16 -7.47 -13.63
C GLY A 26 17.57 -8.31 -12.49
N VAL A 27 17.63 -7.85 -11.23
CA VAL A 27 16.91 -8.49 -10.10
C VAL A 27 15.56 -7.82 -9.87
N GLY A 28 15.48 -6.49 -10.05
CA GLY A 28 14.25 -5.72 -9.93
C GLY A 28 13.12 -6.26 -10.79
N GLU A 29 13.37 -6.51 -12.08
CA GLU A 29 12.33 -7.01 -13.01
C GLU A 29 11.74 -8.37 -12.61
N PHE A 30 12.54 -9.27 -12.04
CA PHE A 30 12.05 -10.56 -11.54
C PHE A 30 11.33 -10.40 -10.20
N MET A 31 11.79 -9.48 -9.36
CA MET A 31 11.12 -9.12 -8.11
C MET A 31 9.78 -8.45 -8.38
N ASP A 32 9.64 -7.59 -9.39
CA ASP A 32 8.39 -6.92 -9.76
C ASP A 32 7.27 -7.90 -10.10
N ILE A 33 7.59 -9.07 -10.70
CA ILE A 33 6.61 -10.12 -11.00
C ILE A 33 6.01 -10.73 -9.71
N LEU A 34 6.81 -10.87 -8.66
CA LEU A 34 6.38 -11.41 -7.36
C LEU A 34 5.84 -10.31 -6.45
N TRP A 35 6.42 -9.12 -6.57
CA TRP A 35 6.12 -7.96 -5.74
C TRP A 35 4.80 -7.34 -6.17
N ALA A 36 4.47 -7.22 -7.47
CA ALA A 36 3.17 -6.76 -7.98
C ALA A 36 1.96 -7.43 -7.32
N PRO A 37 1.82 -8.77 -7.34
CA PRO A 37 0.70 -9.42 -6.67
C PRO A 37 0.79 -9.32 -5.14
N LEU A 38 2.00 -9.25 -4.58
CA LEU A 38 2.21 -9.16 -3.13
C LEU A 38 1.85 -7.77 -2.59
N SER A 39 2.27 -6.70 -3.27
CA SER A 39 1.99 -5.30 -2.93
C SER A 39 0.49 -5.03 -2.97
N ALA A 40 -0.17 -5.48 -4.04
CA ALA A 40 -1.62 -5.43 -4.16
C ALA A 40 -2.34 -6.15 -3.01
N TYR A 41 -1.87 -7.35 -2.63
CA TYR A 41 -2.42 -8.10 -1.50
C TYR A 41 -2.19 -7.39 -0.15
N LEU A 42 -1.00 -6.82 0.06
CA LEU A 42 -0.65 -6.08 1.28
C LEU A 42 -1.52 -4.83 1.43
N ILE A 43 -1.76 -4.08 0.35
CA ILE A 43 -2.66 -2.91 0.36
C ILE A 43 -4.08 -3.33 0.73
N LEU A 44 -4.63 -4.38 0.10
CA LEU A 44 -5.97 -4.90 0.42
C LEU A 44 -6.08 -5.36 1.88
N LYS A 45 -5.00 -5.87 2.45
CA LYS A 45 -4.93 -6.30 3.85
C LYS A 45 -4.83 -5.11 4.82
N MET A 46 -4.10 -4.06 4.46
CA MET A 46 -3.86 -2.88 5.30
C MET A 46 -5.02 -1.86 5.25
N TYR A 47 -5.65 -1.72 4.09
CA TYR A 47 -6.70 -0.75 3.80
C TYR A 47 -7.96 -1.47 3.33
N LYS A 48 -9.06 -1.28 4.05
CA LYS A 48 -10.36 -1.88 3.71
C LYS A 48 -11.18 -0.97 2.80
N GLY A 49 -12.18 -1.56 2.13
CA GLY A 49 -13.16 -0.84 1.32
C GLY A 49 -12.71 -0.55 -0.11
N THR A 50 -13.45 0.33 -0.79
CA THR A 50 -13.20 0.71 -2.19
C THR A 50 -11.83 1.36 -2.38
N PHE A 51 -11.37 2.10 -1.39
CA PHE A 51 -10.07 2.76 -1.41
C PHE A 51 -8.91 1.74 -1.51
N GLY A 52 -8.91 0.72 -0.65
CA GLY A 52 -7.89 -0.33 -0.69
C GLY A 52 -7.88 -1.09 -2.03
N LYS A 53 -9.04 -1.30 -2.65
CA LYS A 53 -9.15 -1.94 -3.97
C LYS A 53 -8.58 -1.08 -5.10
N VAL A 54 -8.85 0.21 -5.08
CA VAL A 54 -8.32 1.15 -6.09
C VAL A 54 -6.81 1.29 -5.91
N ALA A 55 -6.33 1.50 -4.68
CA ALA A 55 -4.90 1.59 -4.38
C ALA A 55 -4.14 0.29 -4.73
N SER A 56 -4.74 -0.90 -4.51
CA SER A 56 -4.11 -2.16 -4.89
C SER A 56 -4.02 -2.35 -6.40
N LEU A 57 -5.02 -1.88 -7.15
CA LEU A 57 -5.02 -1.97 -8.61
C LEU A 57 -4.01 -1.00 -9.23
N ILE A 58 -3.88 0.19 -8.64
CA ILE A 58 -2.86 1.18 -9.01
C ILE A 58 -1.46 0.61 -8.75
N SER A 59 -1.18 0.15 -7.53
CA SER A 59 0.12 -0.46 -7.17
C SER A 59 0.46 -1.67 -8.04
N PHE A 60 -0.50 -2.55 -8.29
CA PHE A 60 -0.31 -3.68 -9.22
C PHE A 60 0.02 -3.20 -10.63
N GLY A 61 -0.67 -2.18 -11.14
CA GLY A 61 -0.46 -1.63 -12.48
C GLY A 61 0.86 -0.88 -12.63
N GLU A 62 1.30 -0.17 -11.59
CA GLU A 62 2.59 0.53 -11.54
C GLU A 62 3.75 -0.46 -11.57
N GLU A 63 3.65 -1.54 -10.80
CA GLU A 63 4.68 -2.58 -10.74
C GLU A 63 4.66 -3.51 -11.98
N ALA A 64 3.48 -3.85 -12.52
CA ALA A 64 3.35 -4.79 -13.65
C ALA A 64 3.41 -4.15 -15.05
N GLY A 65 2.98 -2.88 -15.19
CA GLY A 65 2.73 -2.26 -16.50
C GLY A 65 3.84 -1.34 -17.00
N PHE A 66 4.66 -0.80 -16.09
CA PHE A 66 5.64 0.23 -16.43
C PHE A 66 7.01 -0.07 -15.79
N PHE A 67 7.57 -1.27 -16.03
CA PHE A 67 8.97 -1.60 -15.69
C PHE A 67 9.40 -1.11 -14.29
N GLY A 68 8.50 -1.27 -13.31
CA GLY A 68 8.68 -0.81 -11.94
C GLY A 68 9.06 0.67 -11.79
N THR A 69 8.20 1.54 -12.29
CA THR A 69 8.17 2.94 -11.82
C THR A 69 7.55 3.04 -10.45
N ASP A 70 8.22 2.47 -9.45
CA ASP A 70 7.89 2.69 -8.05
C ASP A 70 8.34 4.10 -7.61
N ILE A 71 7.88 5.09 -8.37
CA ILE A 71 8.07 6.52 -8.16
C ILE A 71 7.01 7.04 -7.19
N ILE A 72 5.85 6.38 -7.16
CA ILE A 72 4.70 6.80 -6.38
C ILE A 72 4.64 5.95 -5.11
N PRO A 73 4.84 6.54 -3.92
CA PRO A 73 4.79 5.81 -2.65
C PRO A 73 3.34 5.46 -2.29
N THR A 74 2.79 4.46 -2.96
CA THR A 74 1.36 4.12 -2.97
C THR A 74 0.88 3.65 -1.60
N PHE A 75 1.71 2.96 -0.80
CA PHE A 75 1.35 2.61 0.58
C PHE A 75 1.27 3.84 1.48
N THR A 76 2.22 4.77 1.37
CA THR A 76 2.25 6.00 2.16
C THR A 76 1.09 6.93 1.77
N LEU A 77 0.75 7.04 0.48
CA LEU A 77 -0.44 7.75 0.01
C LEU A 77 -1.71 7.10 0.53
N ALA A 78 -1.78 5.77 0.54
CA ALA A 78 -2.90 5.03 1.11
C ALA A 78 -3.08 5.34 2.60
N TRP A 79 -1.98 5.39 3.35
CA TRP A 79 -2.00 5.80 4.75
C TRP A 79 -2.45 7.24 4.95
N LEU A 80 -1.95 8.16 4.11
CA LEU A 80 -2.28 9.58 4.19
C LEU A 80 -3.77 9.79 3.96
N TYR A 81 -4.33 9.15 2.93
CA TYR A 81 -5.76 9.20 2.63
C TYR A 81 -6.60 8.63 3.79
N GLU A 82 -6.27 7.44 4.32
CA GLU A 82 -6.99 6.86 5.47
C GLU A 82 -6.93 7.76 6.71
N ASN A 83 -5.78 8.38 7.00
CA ASN A 83 -5.61 9.17 8.22
C ASN A 83 -6.17 10.59 8.13
N PHE A 84 -6.16 11.21 6.95
CA PHE A 84 -6.64 12.58 6.75
C PHE A 84 -8.10 12.66 6.28
N ILE A 85 -8.58 11.67 5.50
CA ILE A 85 -9.93 11.74 4.88
C ILE A 85 -10.95 10.84 5.58
N GLN A 86 -10.61 9.60 5.97
CA GLN A 86 -11.58 8.67 6.58
C GLN A 86 -11.85 8.89 8.08
N LYS A 87 -11.23 9.91 8.70
CA LYS A 87 -11.47 10.21 10.13
C LYS A 87 -12.93 10.61 10.43
N SER A 88 -13.77 10.83 9.43
CA SER A 88 -15.18 11.22 9.58
C SER A 88 -16.20 10.06 9.59
N GLU A 89 -15.82 8.82 9.24
CA GLU A 89 -16.74 7.67 9.28
C GLU A 89 -16.24 6.60 10.25
N THR A 90 -16.08 6.96 11.52
CA THR A 90 -16.25 5.97 12.58
C THR A 90 -17.75 5.82 12.80
N ILE A 91 -18.39 4.93 12.04
CA ILE A 91 -19.73 4.45 12.39
C ILE A 91 -19.59 3.82 13.80
N PRO A 92 -20.38 4.26 14.80
CA PRO A 92 -20.31 3.75 16.15
C PRO A 92 -20.42 2.22 16.13
N GLN A 93 -19.45 1.54 16.70
CA GLN A 93 -19.62 0.15 17.12
C GLN A 93 -20.40 0.20 18.45
N GLU A 94 -21.70 0.47 18.34
CA GLU A 94 -22.73 0.06 19.29
C GLU A 94 -23.36 -1.17 18.61
N ILE A 95 -23.32 -2.39 19.17
CA ILE A 95 -24.24 -2.94 20.17
C ILE A 95 -23.69 -4.38 20.42
N ASP A 96 -23.21 -4.70 21.63
CA ASP A 96 -23.90 -5.50 22.70
C ASP A 96 -23.77 -7.03 22.41
N SER A 97 -23.45 -7.95 23.34
CA SER A 97 -23.50 -8.02 24.81
C SER A 97 -22.42 -8.97 25.34
#